data_AF-A0A4T0UWV1-F1
#
_entry.id   AF-A0A4T0UWV1-F1
#
_cell.length_a   1.000
_cell.length_b   1.000
_cell.length_c   1.000
_cell.angle_alpha   90.00
_cell.angle_beta   90.00
_cell.angle_gamma   90.00
#
_symmetry.space_group_name_H-M   'P 1'
#
loop_
_entity.id
_entity.type
_entity.pdbx_description
1 polymer ?
#
loop_
_entity_poly.entity_id
_entity_poly.type
_entity_poly.pdbx_seq_one_letter_code
_entity_poly.pdbx_strand_id
1 'polypeptide(L)'
;MSDDQRKPGDRHRPVLEGVAALVAVGLVVGLILTGVALAGTRLLGLGEAASAGGTSTERESMYVPRPKKTTDPDGPLITLHTESAQKKGKADSSANAKKAEKKPKKAEKEVITLSAGQTTVASFGQIDLTGIYPGGEGAVLQVQRFESGAWADFEATIPVSGETFSTYVQTGVSGVNRFRVIDRSTGKTSNEVRITVR
;
A
#
# COMPACT_ATOMS: atom_id res chain seq x y z
N MET A 1 20.60 -60.87 25.58
CA MET A 1 20.04 -59.83 26.46
C MET A 1 19.52 -58.73 25.57
N SER A 2 18.23 -58.49 25.71
CA SER A 2 17.50 -57.26 25.37
C SER A 2 17.30 -56.91 23.91
N ASP A 3 16.04 -57.09 23.52
CA ASP A 3 15.28 -56.37 22.52
C ASP A 3 15.76 -54.94 22.27
N ASP A 4 15.95 -54.59 21.00
CA ASP A 4 15.67 -53.24 20.55
C ASP A 4 14.85 -53.29 19.26
N GLN A 5 13.86 -52.43 19.24
CA GLN A 5 12.58 -52.69 18.64
C GLN A 5 12.58 -52.73 17.11
N ARG A 6 11.80 -53.67 16.57
CA ARG A 6 11.16 -53.51 15.27
C ARG A 6 10.25 -52.29 15.31
N LYS A 7 10.50 -51.28 14.48
CA LYS A 7 9.46 -50.33 14.04
C LYS A 7 9.00 -50.75 12.65
N PRO A 8 7.74 -51.21 12.47
CA PRO A 8 7.24 -51.63 11.18
C PRO A 8 6.64 -50.44 10.42
N GLY A 9 6.95 -50.34 9.12
CA GLY A 9 6.07 -49.71 8.14
C GLY A 9 6.51 -48.37 7.56
N ASP A 10 7.65 -48.33 6.86
CA ASP A 10 7.93 -47.27 5.88
C ASP A 10 7.02 -47.43 4.66
N ARG A 11 5.78 -46.96 4.80
CA ARG A 11 5.03 -46.43 3.65
C ARG A 11 5.26 -44.93 3.65
N HIS A 12 6.20 -44.47 2.84
CA HIS A 12 6.52 -43.06 2.62
C HIS A 12 5.22 -42.27 2.32
N ARG A 13 4.67 -41.62 3.35
CA ARG A 13 3.52 -40.72 3.24
C ARG A 13 3.96 -39.35 3.75
N PRO A 14 4.71 -38.59 2.94
CA PRO A 14 5.31 -37.33 3.36
C PRO A 14 4.26 -36.33 3.87
N VAL A 15 3.04 -36.40 3.34
CA VAL A 15 1.91 -35.58 3.81
C VAL A 15 1.44 -36.00 5.21
N LEU A 16 1.36 -37.30 5.52
CA LEU A 16 0.93 -37.77 6.84
C LEU A 16 1.97 -37.44 7.92
N GLU A 17 3.25 -37.59 7.59
CA GLU A 17 4.36 -37.21 8.47
C GLU A 17 4.39 -35.70 8.71
N GLY A 18 4.17 -34.89 7.66
CA GLY A 18 4.05 -33.44 7.78
C GLY A 18 2.89 -33.00 8.68
N VAL A 19 1.72 -33.63 8.54
CA VAL A 19 0.56 -33.35 9.41
C VAL A 19 0.84 -33.80 10.85
N ALA A 20 1.43 -34.97 11.06
CA ALA A 20 1.80 -35.45 12.39
C ALA A 20 2.82 -34.52 13.06
N ALA A 21 3.81 -34.04 12.31
CA ALA A 21 4.80 -33.07 12.79
C ALA A 21 4.14 -31.73 13.17
N LEU A 22 3.22 -31.21 12.34
CA LEU A 22 2.48 -29.98 12.65
C LEU A 22 1.64 -30.10 13.93
N VAL A 23 0.96 -31.23 14.12
CA VAL A 23 0.18 -31.49 15.34
C VAL A 23 1.09 -31.57 16.57
N ALA A 24 2.24 -32.25 16.46
CA ALA A 24 3.20 -32.35 17.55
C ALA A 24 3.76 -30.97 17.96
N VAL A 25 4.13 -30.14 16.98
CA VAL A 25 4.61 -28.77 17.23
C VAL A 25 3.52 -27.92 17.88
N GLY A 26 2.27 -28.01 17.38
CA GLY A 26 1.13 -27.27 17.93
C GLY A 26 0.87 -27.62 19.40
N LEU A 27 0.95 -28.90 19.76
CA LEU A 27 0.80 -29.34 21.15
C LEU A 27 1.91 -28.81 22.06
N VAL A 28 3.16 -28.81 21.60
CA VAL A 28 4.30 -28.30 22.38
C VAL A 28 4.17 -26.80 22.63
N VAL A 29 3.90 -26.02 21.57
CA VAL A 29 3.76 -24.56 21.69
C VAL A 29 2.54 -24.20 22.55
N GLY A 30 1.41 -24.90 22.37
CA GLY A 30 0.22 -24.73 23.18
C GLY A 30 0.49 -24.98 24.67
N LEU A 31 1.19 -26.08 25.01
CA LEU A 31 1.55 -26.40 26.39
C LEU A 31 2.46 -25.34 27.02
N ILE A 32 3.41 -24.79 26.27
CA ILE A 32 4.30 -23.74 26.76
C ILE A 32 3.51 -22.46 27.04
N LEU A 33 2.68 -22.00 26.10
CA LEU A 33 1.90 -20.77 26.26
C LEU A 33 0.88 -20.89 27.41
N THR A 34 0.16 -22.01 27.49
CA THR A 34 -0.78 -22.27 28.60
C THR A 34 -0.05 -22.39 29.94
N GLY A 35 1.11 -23.07 29.97
CA GLY A 35 1.93 -23.22 31.17
C GLY A 35 2.45 -21.89 31.71
N VAL A 36 2.96 -21.03 30.83
CA VAL A 36 3.45 -19.68 31.21
C VAL A 36 2.30 -18.80 31.72
N ALA A 37 1.13 -18.84 31.08
CA ALA A 37 -0.04 -18.09 31.53
C ALA A 37 -0.50 -18.51 32.94
N LEU A 38 -0.56 -19.81 33.22
CA LEU A 38 -0.95 -20.35 34.54
C LEU A 38 0.10 -20.07 35.63
N ALA A 39 1.39 -20.10 35.29
CA ALA A 39 2.45 -19.71 36.23
C ALA A 39 2.44 -18.21 36.51
N GLY A 40 2.19 -17.39 35.48
CA GLY A 40 2.09 -15.94 35.59
C GLY A 40 0.92 -15.47 36.45
N THR A 41 -0.26 -16.11 36.35
CA THR A 41 -1.44 -15.75 37.16
C THR A 41 -1.27 -16.03 38.65
N ARG A 42 -0.50 -17.08 39.02
CA ARG A 42 -0.17 -17.40 40.42
C ARG A 42 0.79 -16.38 41.06
N LEU A 43 1.71 -15.82 40.27
CA LEU A 43 2.68 -14.82 40.76
C LEU A 43 2.10 -13.40 40.78
N LEU A 44 1.13 -13.11 39.91
CA LEU A 44 0.52 -11.79 39.77
C LEU A 44 -0.74 -11.59 40.64
N GLY A 45 -1.15 -12.61 41.41
CA GLY A 45 -2.19 -12.47 42.43
C GLY A 45 -3.59 -12.13 41.91
N LEU A 46 -3.89 -12.41 40.64
CA LEU A 46 -5.20 -12.15 40.04
C LEU A 46 -6.13 -13.36 40.25
N GLY A 47 -6.53 -13.51 41.51
CA GLY A 47 -7.64 -14.34 41.94
C GLY A 47 -8.62 -13.49 42.74
N GLU A 48 -9.15 -12.41 42.15
CA GLU A 48 -10.28 -11.67 42.70
C GLU A 48 -11.15 -11.21 41.54
N ALA A 49 -12.38 -11.71 41.49
CA ALA A 49 -13.39 -11.30 40.53
C ALA A 49 -13.78 -9.85 40.81
N ALA A 50 -13.08 -8.90 40.18
CA ALA A 50 -13.50 -7.50 40.19
C ALA A 50 -14.68 -7.33 39.22
N SER A 51 -15.89 -7.49 39.76
CA SER A 51 -17.13 -7.00 39.15
C SER A 51 -16.95 -5.54 38.75
N ALA A 52 -16.87 -5.28 37.44
CA ALA A 52 -16.84 -3.93 36.89
C ALA A 52 -18.24 -3.30 36.98
N GLY A 53 -18.60 -2.83 38.17
CA GLY A 53 -19.72 -1.91 38.38
C GLY A 53 -19.35 -0.51 37.92
N GLY A 54 -19.41 -0.26 36.62
CA GLY A 54 -19.20 1.07 36.03
C GLY A 54 -20.49 1.90 36.06
N THR A 55 -20.60 2.75 37.06
CA THR A 55 -21.62 3.81 37.20
C THR A 55 -21.48 4.83 36.06
N SER A 56 -22.48 4.91 35.19
CA SER A 56 -22.57 5.93 34.14
C SER A 56 -22.91 7.27 34.78
N THR A 57 -21.95 8.19 34.83
CA THR A 57 -22.19 9.54 35.37
C THR A 57 -22.87 10.41 34.32
N GLU A 58 -23.96 11.04 34.77
CA GLU A 58 -24.83 12.01 34.12
C GLU A 58 -24.12 13.03 33.21
N ARG A 59 -24.58 13.12 31.96
CA ARG A 59 -24.66 14.30 31.07
C ARG A 59 -23.56 15.37 31.22
N GLU A 60 -22.41 15.12 30.63
CA GLU A 60 -21.49 16.18 30.19
C GLU A 60 -22.09 16.85 28.93
N SER A 61 -22.67 18.05 29.08
CA SER A 61 -23.22 18.79 27.94
C SER A 61 -22.08 19.51 27.21
N MET A 62 -21.79 19.08 25.97
CA MET A 62 -20.81 19.75 25.11
C MET A 62 -21.31 21.13 24.69
N TYR A 63 -20.49 22.15 24.92
CA TYR A 63 -20.74 23.51 24.46
C TYR A 63 -20.42 23.63 22.97
N VAL A 64 -21.44 23.81 22.13
CA VAL A 64 -21.27 24.08 20.69
C VAL A 64 -21.23 25.60 20.49
N PRO A 65 -20.10 26.18 20.01
CA PRO A 65 -20.04 27.60 19.71
C PRO A 65 -20.98 27.96 18.56
N ARG A 66 -21.62 29.14 18.65
CA ARG A 66 -22.54 29.60 17.61
C ARG A 66 -21.76 30.07 16.37
N PRO A 67 -22.12 29.61 15.15
CA PRO A 67 -21.49 30.11 13.94
C PRO A 67 -21.79 31.60 13.75
N LYS A 68 -20.78 32.35 13.31
CA LYS A 68 -20.94 33.73 12.83
C LYS A 68 -20.95 33.73 11.30
N LYS A 69 -21.74 34.62 10.69
CA LYS A 69 -21.72 34.82 9.24
C LYS A 69 -20.35 35.34 8.81
N THR A 70 -19.77 34.73 7.79
CA THR A 70 -18.60 35.26 7.09
C THR A 70 -19.05 36.32 6.09
N THR A 71 -18.21 37.33 5.85
CA THR A 71 -18.40 38.29 4.77
C THR A 71 -18.28 37.56 3.43
N ASP A 72 -19.22 37.81 2.52
CA ASP A 72 -19.16 37.28 1.16
C ASP A 72 -17.91 37.83 0.44
N PRO A 73 -17.21 37.02 -0.38
CA PRO A 73 -16.03 37.46 -1.09
C PRO A 73 -16.40 38.53 -2.13
N ASP A 74 -15.90 39.75 -1.92
CA ASP A 74 -15.99 40.86 -2.89
C ASP A 74 -14.90 40.68 -3.95
N GLY A 75 -15.14 39.76 -4.89
CA GLY A 75 -14.20 39.42 -5.94
C GLY A 75 -14.87 38.66 -7.08
N PRO A 76 -14.26 38.65 -8.28
CA PRO A 76 -14.85 37.95 -9.42
C PRO A 76 -14.93 36.44 -9.15
N LEU A 77 -16.14 35.89 -9.26
CA LEU A 77 -16.36 34.45 -9.16
C LEU A 77 -15.73 33.76 -10.38
N ILE A 78 -14.63 33.03 -10.16
CA ILE A 78 -14.12 32.10 -11.17
C ILE A 78 -15.01 30.86 -11.15
N THR A 79 -15.95 30.81 -12.09
CA THR A 79 -16.74 29.60 -12.35
C THR A 79 -15.88 28.63 -13.15
N LEU A 80 -15.72 27.38 -12.65
CA LEU A 80 -15.10 26.31 -13.44
C LEU A 80 -16.02 25.98 -14.61
N HIS A 81 -15.58 26.30 -15.82
CA HIS A 81 -16.29 26.03 -17.06
C HIS A 81 -16.00 24.59 -17.50
N THR A 82 -17.05 23.77 -17.57
CA THR A 82 -17.06 22.47 -18.26
C THR A 82 -17.51 22.70 -19.72
N GLU A 83 -16.97 21.88 -20.62
CA GLU A 83 -16.84 21.98 -22.07
C GLU A 83 -18.05 22.42 -22.94
N SER A 84 -17.84 23.32 -23.93
CA SER A 84 -18.09 23.05 -25.37
C SER A 84 -17.59 24.18 -26.30
N ALA A 85 -17.23 23.79 -27.53
CA ALA A 85 -16.35 24.47 -28.48
C ALA A 85 -16.89 25.71 -29.23
N GLN A 86 -16.00 26.65 -29.59
CA GLN A 86 -15.50 26.85 -30.98
C GLN A 86 -15.18 28.32 -31.41
N LYS A 87 -13.89 28.54 -31.79
CA LYS A 87 -13.28 29.55 -32.73
C LYS A 87 -13.25 31.04 -32.29
N LYS A 88 -12.17 31.83 -32.45
CA LYS A 88 -11.24 31.97 -33.60
C LYS A 88 -10.04 32.90 -33.24
N GLY A 89 -8.82 32.62 -33.74
CA GLY A 89 -7.74 33.61 -34.00
C GLY A 89 -6.36 33.34 -33.36
N LYS A 90 -5.47 32.55 -34.02
CA LYS A 90 -4.18 32.95 -34.67
C LYS A 90 -3.03 33.37 -33.71
N ALA A 91 -2.06 32.49 -33.43
CA ALA A 91 -0.74 32.26 -34.10
C ALA A 91 0.33 33.26 -33.59
N ASP A 92 1.51 32.88 -33.06
CA ASP A 92 2.62 32.07 -33.62
C ASP A 92 3.42 31.36 -32.49
N SER A 93 3.69 30.06 -32.53
CA SER A 93 4.82 29.34 -33.18
C SER A 93 6.22 29.57 -32.58
N SER A 94 6.71 28.62 -31.79
CA SER A 94 8.05 28.06 -31.99
C SER A 94 8.13 26.64 -31.42
N ALA A 95 8.17 25.69 -32.34
CA ALA A 95 8.34 24.28 -32.12
C ALA A 95 9.83 23.94 -32.00
N ASN A 96 10.20 23.09 -31.04
CA ASN A 96 11.33 22.19 -31.22
C ASN A 96 11.01 20.83 -30.60
N ALA A 97 10.24 20.05 -31.35
CA ALA A 97 9.98 18.65 -31.09
C ALA A 97 11.21 17.84 -31.54
N LYS A 98 11.98 17.29 -30.59
CA LYS A 98 12.89 16.18 -30.89
C LYS A 98 12.27 14.88 -30.41
N LYS A 99 11.40 14.35 -31.26
CA LYS A 99 10.83 13.01 -31.20
C LYS A 99 11.98 11.99 -31.35
N ALA A 100 12.43 11.43 -30.25
CA ALA A 100 13.26 10.23 -30.28
C ALA A 100 12.34 9.02 -30.37
N GLU A 101 12.16 8.52 -31.60
CA GLU A 101 11.60 7.21 -31.89
C GLU A 101 12.32 6.13 -31.07
N LYS A 102 11.59 5.49 -30.16
CA LYS A 102 11.93 4.16 -29.66
C LYS A 102 10.82 3.20 -30.08
N LYS A 103 11.21 2.21 -30.88
CA LYS A 103 10.44 1.04 -31.34
C LYS A 103 9.39 0.58 -30.32
N PRO A 104 8.17 0.22 -30.74
CA PRO A 104 7.21 -0.43 -29.85
C PRO A 104 7.76 -1.83 -29.50
N LYS A 105 8.32 -1.95 -28.31
CA LYS A 105 8.57 -3.25 -27.68
C LYS A 105 7.20 -3.69 -27.15
N LYS A 106 6.54 -4.59 -27.89
CA LYS A 106 5.34 -5.37 -27.54
C LYS A 106 4.76 -4.99 -26.15
N ALA A 107 3.92 -3.97 -26.12
CA ALA A 107 3.18 -3.59 -24.92
C ALA A 107 2.18 -4.70 -24.63
N GLU A 108 2.55 -5.63 -23.74
CA GLU A 108 1.55 -6.34 -22.94
C GLU A 108 0.63 -5.28 -22.36
N LYS A 109 -0.68 -5.45 -22.53
CA LYS A 109 -1.68 -4.42 -22.24
C LYS A 109 -1.54 -3.98 -20.78
N GLU A 110 -0.83 -2.87 -20.55
CA GLU A 110 -0.70 -2.23 -19.26
C GLU A 110 -2.10 -1.77 -18.86
N VAL A 111 -2.74 -2.50 -17.96
CA VAL A 111 -4.09 -2.17 -17.46
C VAL A 111 -4.00 -1.00 -16.47
N ILE A 112 -2.85 -0.86 -15.80
CA ILE A 112 -2.59 0.17 -14.81
C ILE A 112 -1.86 1.32 -15.49
N THR A 113 -2.34 2.54 -15.31
CA THR A 113 -1.65 3.76 -15.76
C THR A 113 -1.08 4.50 -14.56
N LEU A 114 0.15 4.99 -14.69
CA LEU A 114 0.88 5.72 -13.66
C LEU A 114 1.42 7.03 -14.24
N SER A 115 1.26 8.10 -13.49
CA SER A 115 1.79 9.43 -13.74
C SER A 115 2.53 9.93 -12.52
N ALA A 116 3.53 10.79 -12.74
CA ALA A 116 4.24 11.50 -11.69
C ALA A 116 3.91 12.99 -11.78
N GLY A 117 3.58 13.61 -10.63
CA GLY A 117 3.31 15.05 -10.56
C GLY A 117 4.55 15.89 -10.86
N GLN A 118 5.73 15.35 -10.56
CA GLN A 118 7.02 16.02 -10.74
C GLN A 118 7.96 15.16 -11.56
N THR A 119 8.59 15.74 -12.59
CA THR A 119 9.66 15.09 -13.35
C THR A 119 11.04 15.32 -12.74
N THR A 120 11.15 16.30 -11.84
CA THR A 120 12.40 16.70 -11.19
C THR A 120 12.12 17.16 -9.77
N VAL A 121 12.89 16.65 -8.79
CA VAL A 121 12.76 17.00 -7.37
C VAL A 121 14.12 17.22 -6.73
N ALA A 122 14.14 17.92 -5.60
CA ALA A 122 15.33 17.98 -4.74
C ALA A 122 15.60 16.60 -4.10
N SER A 123 16.81 16.36 -3.63
CA SER A 123 17.10 15.21 -2.76
C SER A 123 16.15 15.17 -1.56
N PHE A 124 15.53 14.00 -1.32
CA PHE A 124 14.43 13.82 -0.33
C PHE A 124 13.15 14.64 -0.62
N GLY A 125 13.04 15.21 -1.81
CA GLY A 125 11.82 15.86 -2.26
C GLY A 125 10.68 14.86 -2.42
N GLN A 126 9.46 15.35 -2.20
CA GLN A 126 8.25 14.58 -2.40
C GLN A 126 7.96 14.41 -3.91
N ILE A 127 7.69 13.17 -4.31
CA ILE A 127 7.26 12.80 -5.66
C ILE A 127 5.85 12.25 -5.54
N ASP A 128 4.87 12.98 -6.07
CA ASP A 128 3.49 12.55 -6.11
C ASP A 128 3.28 11.60 -7.28
N LEU A 129 2.67 10.46 -6.99
CA LEU A 129 2.38 9.40 -7.95
C LEU A 129 0.88 9.20 -8.00
N THR A 130 0.29 9.32 -9.18
CA THR A 130 -1.15 9.16 -9.40
C THR A 130 -1.42 8.24 -10.56
N GLY A 131 -2.60 7.63 -10.60
CA GLY A 131 -2.92 6.73 -11.69
C GLY A 131 -4.33 6.18 -11.64
N ILE A 132 -4.62 5.35 -12.65
CA ILE A 132 -5.92 4.71 -12.86
C ILE A 132 -5.68 3.21 -13.02
N TYR A 133 -6.49 2.41 -12.33
CA TYR A 133 -6.54 0.96 -12.45
C TYR A 133 -7.99 0.50 -12.63
N PRO A 134 -8.47 0.42 -13.89
CA PRO A 134 -9.81 -0.06 -14.20
C PRO A 134 -10.01 -1.51 -13.73
N GLY A 135 -11.11 -1.78 -13.03
CA GLY A 135 -11.40 -3.09 -12.43
C GLY A 135 -10.46 -3.49 -11.30
N GLY A 136 -9.67 -2.56 -10.76
CA GLY A 136 -8.74 -2.75 -9.65
C GLY A 136 -9.27 -2.31 -8.29
N GLU A 137 -10.58 -2.12 -8.15
CA GLU A 137 -11.18 -1.60 -6.91
C GLU A 137 -10.82 -2.43 -5.68
N GLY A 138 -10.37 -1.77 -4.61
CA GLY A 138 -9.95 -2.43 -3.38
C GLY A 138 -8.61 -3.18 -3.48
N ALA A 139 -7.92 -3.14 -4.63
CA ALA A 139 -6.58 -3.69 -4.74
C ALA A 139 -5.57 -2.83 -3.96
N VAL A 140 -4.48 -3.48 -3.52
CA VAL A 140 -3.33 -2.80 -2.91
C VAL A 140 -2.15 -2.92 -3.87
N LEU A 141 -1.71 -1.78 -4.40
CA LEU A 141 -0.57 -1.69 -5.28
C LEU A 141 0.71 -1.51 -4.48
N GLN A 142 1.79 -2.13 -4.97
CA GLN A 142 3.14 -1.96 -4.46
C GLN A 142 3.91 -1.04 -5.39
N VAL A 143 4.53 0.01 -4.85
CA VAL A 143 5.47 0.82 -5.61
C VAL A 143 6.77 0.03 -5.77
N GLN A 144 7.32 0.04 -6.99
CA GLN A 144 8.63 -0.53 -7.29
C GLN A 144 9.54 0.53 -7.89
N ARG A 145 10.83 0.45 -7.54
CA ARG A 145 11.90 1.26 -8.11
C ARG A 145 12.85 0.38 -8.91
N PHE A 146 13.31 0.86 -10.05
CA PHE A 146 14.31 0.13 -10.82
C PHE A 146 15.71 0.40 -10.27
N GLU A 147 16.37 -0.63 -9.76
CA GLU A 147 17.70 -0.57 -9.16
C GLU A 147 18.52 -1.78 -9.57
N SER A 148 19.82 -1.60 -9.77
CA SER A 148 20.76 -2.70 -10.05
C SER A 148 20.34 -3.62 -11.21
N GLY A 149 19.60 -3.10 -12.20
CA GLY A 149 19.13 -3.88 -13.35
C GLY A 149 17.81 -4.63 -13.15
N ALA A 150 17.19 -4.53 -11.96
CA ALA A 150 15.93 -5.19 -11.63
C ALA A 150 14.92 -4.22 -11.02
N TRP A 151 13.65 -4.63 -10.99
CA TRP A 151 12.61 -3.93 -10.24
C TRP A 151 12.62 -4.44 -8.80
N ALA A 152 12.82 -3.53 -7.85
CA ALA A 152 12.79 -3.80 -6.43
C ALA A 152 11.57 -3.14 -5.79
N ASP A 153 11.02 -3.77 -4.75
CA ASP A 153 9.93 -3.19 -3.97
C ASP A 153 10.44 -1.96 -3.24
N PHE A 154 9.71 -0.86 -3.39
CA PHE A 154 9.90 0.37 -2.65
C PHE A 154 8.96 0.35 -1.46
N GLU A 155 9.34 0.91 -0.31
CA GLU A 155 8.52 0.91 0.91
C GLU A 155 7.33 1.90 0.82
N ALA A 156 6.44 1.68 -0.15
CA ALA A 156 5.19 2.40 -0.32
C ALA A 156 4.13 1.49 -0.96
N THR A 157 2.96 1.45 -0.33
CA THR A 157 1.77 0.75 -0.82
C THR A 157 0.65 1.75 -1.07
N ILE A 158 -0.22 1.43 -2.03
CA ILE A 158 -1.29 2.34 -2.46
C ILE A 158 -2.61 1.56 -2.55
N PRO A 159 -3.62 1.89 -1.74
CA PRO A 159 -4.96 1.36 -1.93
C PRO A 159 -5.59 2.01 -3.16
N VAL A 160 -6.32 1.21 -3.95
CA VAL A 160 -7.11 1.69 -5.09
C VAL A 160 -8.54 1.96 -4.64
N SER A 161 -9.04 3.14 -4.97
CA SER A 161 -10.42 3.54 -4.69
C SER A 161 -11.02 4.34 -5.85
N GLY A 162 -12.24 3.99 -6.24
CA GLY A 162 -12.91 4.57 -7.40
C GLY A 162 -12.10 4.33 -8.68
N GLU A 163 -11.46 3.18 -8.81
CA GLU A 163 -10.53 2.82 -9.90
C GLU A 163 -9.33 3.76 -10.05
N THR A 164 -9.06 4.62 -9.07
CA THR A 164 -7.92 5.55 -9.07
C THR A 164 -7.04 5.30 -7.85
N PHE A 165 -5.81 5.78 -7.93
CA PHE A 165 -4.88 5.70 -6.81
C PHE A 165 -3.95 6.93 -6.80
N SER A 166 -3.52 7.30 -5.60
CA SER A 166 -2.60 8.40 -5.37
C SER A 166 -1.73 8.09 -4.17
N THR A 167 -0.45 8.39 -4.26
CA THR A 167 0.49 8.32 -3.14
C THR A 167 1.61 9.32 -3.34
N TYR A 168 2.49 9.42 -2.36
CA TYR A 168 3.76 10.11 -2.52
C TYR A 168 4.91 9.20 -2.09
N VAL A 169 6.07 9.42 -2.70
CA VAL A 169 7.32 8.77 -2.30
C VAL A 169 8.42 9.81 -2.14
N GLN A 170 9.40 9.52 -1.30
CA GLN A 170 10.59 10.35 -1.12
C GLN A 170 11.82 9.48 -1.32
N THR A 171 12.80 10.00 -2.05
CA THR A 171 14.06 9.29 -2.24
C THR A 171 15.25 10.24 -2.15
N GLY A 172 16.30 9.79 -1.47
CA GLY A 172 17.60 10.47 -1.43
C GLY A 172 18.54 10.04 -2.56
N VAL A 173 18.14 9.07 -3.40
CA VAL A 173 19.01 8.56 -4.46
C VAL A 173 19.05 9.56 -5.60
N SER A 174 20.20 10.18 -5.80
CA SER A 174 20.43 11.19 -6.84
C SER A 174 20.36 10.59 -8.25
N GLY A 175 19.99 11.41 -9.24
CA GLY A 175 19.94 11.01 -10.64
C GLY A 175 18.57 10.51 -11.10
N VAL A 176 18.55 9.74 -12.19
CA VAL A 176 17.31 9.28 -12.83
C VAL A 176 16.77 8.05 -12.11
N ASN A 177 15.73 8.27 -11.31
CA ASN A 177 14.97 7.22 -10.66
C ASN A 177 13.81 6.79 -11.56
N ARG A 178 13.56 5.49 -11.61
CA ARG A 178 12.46 4.92 -12.39
C ARG A 178 11.53 4.19 -11.47
N PHE A 179 10.25 4.54 -11.53
CA PHE A 179 9.21 3.95 -10.70
C PHE A 179 8.14 3.29 -11.56
N ARG A 180 7.50 2.28 -10.99
CA ARG A 180 6.27 1.67 -11.50
C ARG A 180 5.44 1.19 -10.31
N VAL A 181 4.21 0.77 -10.57
CA VAL A 181 3.39 0.06 -9.59
C VAL A 181 3.05 -1.34 -10.07
N ILE A 182 2.88 -2.27 -9.13
CA ILE A 182 2.44 -3.64 -9.39
C ILE A 182 1.30 -4.01 -8.43
N ASP A 183 0.28 -4.67 -8.95
CA ASP A 183 -0.72 -5.35 -8.14
C ASP A 183 -0.14 -6.71 -7.70
N ARG A 184 0.10 -6.89 -6.40
CA ARG A 184 0.70 -8.14 -5.88
C ARG A 184 -0.22 -9.36 -6.01
N SER A 185 -1.53 -9.14 -6.12
CA SER A 185 -2.51 -10.21 -6.23
C SER A 185 -2.61 -10.73 -7.66
N THR A 186 -2.59 -9.83 -8.64
CA THR A 186 -2.77 -10.19 -10.07
C THR A 186 -1.48 -10.20 -10.88
N GLY A 187 -0.40 -9.61 -10.37
CA GLY A 187 0.87 -9.44 -11.07
C GLY A 187 0.85 -8.38 -12.17
N LYS A 188 -0.27 -7.65 -12.35
CA LYS A 188 -0.36 -6.59 -13.36
C LYS A 188 0.52 -5.40 -12.99
N THR A 189 1.24 -4.86 -13.96
CA THR A 189 2.14 -3.72 -13.77
C THR A 189 1.66 -2.48 -14.52
N SER A 190 2.07 -1.32 -14.05
CA SER A 190 1.93 -0.06 -14.78
C SER A 190 3.08 0.19 -15.75
N ASN A 191 2.93 1.24 -16.55
CA ASN A 191 4.02 1.91 -17.24
C ASN A 191 5.11 2.41 -16.26
N GLU A 192 6.30 2.65 -16.79
CA GLU A 192 7.43 3.26 -16.08
C GLU A 192 7.33 4.79 -16.12
N VAL A 193 7.54 5.44 -14.95
CA VAL A 193 7.74 6.88 -14.83
C VAL A 193 9.19 7.18 -14.44
N ARG A 194 9.74 8.28 -14.96
CA ARG A 194 11.13 8.68 -14.74
C ARG A 194 11.19 10.04 -14.04
N ILE A 195 11.88 10.08 -12.91
CA ILE A 195 12.03 11.29 -12.11
C ILE A 195 13.51 11.54 -11.86
N THR A 196 13.93 12.78 -12.05
CA THR A 196 15.31 13.21 -11.81
C THR A 196 15.44 13.85 -10.43
N VAL A 197 16.31 13.32 -9.59
CA VAL A 197 16.59 13.85 -8.26
C VAL A 197 17.91 14.60 -8.29
N ARG A 198 17.91 15.87 -7.85
CA ARG A 198 19.09 16.76 -7.88
C ARG A 198 19.20 17.66 -6.65
#